data_AF-A0A1Q3MSH1-F1
#
_entry.id   AF-A0A1Q3MSH1-F1
#
_cell.length_a   1.000
_cell.length_b   1.000
_cell.length_c   1.000
_cell.angle_alpha   90.00
_cell.angle_beta   90.00
_cell.angle_gamma   90.00
#
_symmetry.space_group_name_H-M   'P 1'
#
loop_
_entity.id
_entity.type
_entity.pdbx_description
1 polymer ?
#
loop_
_entity_poly.entity_id
_entity_poly.type
_entity_poly.pdbx_seq_one_letter_code
_entity_poly.pdbx_strand_id
1 'polypeptide(L)'
;ELGLPFSDPMADGPVIALAAERALAGGTSTLDALNMVKEFREKDQTTPVVLMGYLNPVEVIGYEKFVAYAKDCGVDGVLLVDLPPEESKQFGDVLKQNEMDQIFLLAPTSTDQRIQHVVNQASGFVYYVSLKGVTGAATLDTSEAAARIAKIKSMTNVPV
;
A
#
# COMPACT_ATOMS: atom_id res chain seq x y z
N GLU A 1 -3.23 -8.02 3.10
CA GLU A 1 -3.55 -6.69 2.54
C GLU A 1 -5.06 -6.55 2.44
N LEU A 2 -5.60 -5.40 2.83
CA LEU A 2 -7.02 -5.08 2.70
C LEU A 2 -7.17 -3.83 1.82
N GLY A 3 -7.91 -3.98 0.71
CA GLY A 3 -8.17 -2.89 -0.23
C GLY A 3 -9.18 -1.88 0.31
N LEU A 4 -8.89 -0.59 0.20
CA LEU A 4 -9.84 0.49 0.43
C LEU A 4 -10.60 0.77 -0.87
N PRO A 5 -11.94 0.78 -0.88
CA PRO A 5 -12.71 1.02 -2.09
C PRO A 5 -12.47 2.45 -2.61
N PHE A 6 -12.28 2.59 -3.93
CA PHE A 6 -12.03 3.87 -4.59
C PHE A 6 -12.71 3.92 -5.95
N SER A 7 -13.28 5.08 -6.30
CA SER A 7 -14.10 5.26 -7.50
C SER A 7 -13.29 5.27 -8.80
N ASP A 8 -12.03 5.72 -8.73
CA ASP A 8 -11.20 5.98 -9.91
C ASP A 8 -9.85 5.24 -9.81
N PRO A 9 -9.84 3.90 -9.71
CA PRO A 9 -8.62 3.15 -9.49
C PRO A 9 -7.72 3.16 -10.74
N MET A 10 -6.62 3.91 -10.72
CA MET A 10 -5.71 4.05 -11.86
C MET A 10 -4.68 2.92 -11.98
N ALA A 11 -4.35 2.26 -10.87
CA ALA A 11 -3.28 1.27 -10.80
C ALA A 11 -3.77 -0.18 -10.76
N ASP A 12 -5.09 -0.37 -10.63
CA ASP A 12 -5.69 -1.68 -10.47
C ASP A 12 -6.00 -2.36 -11.80
N GLY A 13 -5.77 -3.68 -11.83
CA GLY A 13 -6.27 -4.51 -12.91
C GLY A 13 -7.81 -4.62 -12.91
N PRO A 14 -8.42 -5.09 -14.00
CA PRO A 14 -9.88 -5.12 -14.16
C PRO A 14 -10.59 -5.92 -13.06
N VAL A 15 -9.94 -6.96 -12.53
CA VAL A 15 -10.50 -7.79 -11.44
C VAL A 15 -10.67 -6.97 -10.15
N ILE A 16 -9.66 -6.18 -9.79
CA ILE A 16 -9.66 -5.38 -8.55
C ILE A 16 -10.56 -4.15 -8.72
N ALA A 17 -10.53 -3.50 -9.88
CA ALA A 17 -11.43 -2.40 -10.20
C ALA A 17 -12.92 -2.81 -10.06
N LEU A 18 -13.30 -3.97 -10.63
CA LEU A 18 -14.66 -4.50 -10.48
C LEU A 18 -15.03 -4.87 -9.03
N ALA A 19 -14.04 -5.27 -8.21
CA ALA A 19 -14.28 -5.53 -6.79
C ALA A 19 -14.55 -4.23 -6.03
N ALA A 20 -13.78 -3.17 -6.31
CA ALA A 20 -14.01 -1.83 -5.76
C ALA A 20 -15.39 -1.28 -6.18
N GLU A 21 -15.77 -1.43 -7.46
CA GLU A 21 -17.10 -1.02 -7.95
C GLU A 21 -18.23 -1.71 -7.18
N ARG A 22 -18.14 -3.04 -6.98
CA ARG A 22 -19.14 -3.77 -6.19
C ARG A 22 -19.20 -3.31 -4.73
N ALA A 23 -18.05 -3.04 -4.12
CA ALA A 23 -18.00 -2.54 -2.74
C ALA A 23 -18.67 -1.16 -2.63
N LEU A 24 -18.36 -0.24 -3.55
CA LEU A 24 -18.97 1.08 -3.60
C LEU A 24 -20.47 1.02 -3.89
N ALA A 25 -20.91 0.17 -4.81
CA ALA A 25 -22.34 -0.05 -5.09
C ALA A 25 -23.09 -0.62 -3.88
N GLY A 26 -22.40 -1.37 -3.02
CA GLY A 26 -22.91 -1.86 -1.73
C GLY A 26 -22.87 -0.82 -0.60
N GLY A 27 -22.33 0.37 -0.85
CA GLY A 27 -22.22 1.45 0.13
C GLY A 27 -20.99 1.37 1.05
N THR A 28 -20.03 0.49 0.78
CA THR A 28 -18.81 0.35 1.60
C THR A 28 -17.91 1.57 1.43
N SER A 29 -17.57 2.21 2.54
CA SER A 29 -16.62 3.33 2.61
C SER A 29 -15.25 2.91 3.15
N THR A 30 -14.28 3.84 3.12
CA THR A 30 -12.97 3.68 3.79
C THR A 30 -13.11 3.39 5.29
N LEU A 31 -14.07 4.02 5.97
CA LEU A 31 -14.29 3.81 7.40
C LEU A 31 -14.90 2.42 7.68
N ASP A 32 -15.74 1.92 6.78
CA ASP A 32 -16.29 0.57 6.89
C ASP A 32 -15.18 -0.48 6.76
N ALA A 33 -14.25 -0.29 5.81
CA ALA A 33 -13.09 -1.17 5.67
C ALA A 33 -12.21 -1.18 6.94
N LEU A 34 -12.01 -0.02 7.58
CA LEU A 34 -11.31 0.05 8.87
C LEU A 34 -12.06 -0.70 9.97
N ASN A 35 -13.38 -0.57 10.05
CA ASN A 35 -14.19 -1.33 11.01
C ASN A 35 -14.12 -2.84 10.77
N MET A 36 -13.98 -3.30 9.53
CA MET A 36 -13.72 -4.71 9.24
C MET A 36 -12.39 -5.19 9.82
N VAL A 37 -11.34 -4.34 9.83
CA VAL A 37 -10.08 -4.67 10.51
C VAL A 37 -10.31 -4.81 12.02
N LYS A 38 -11.09 -3.90 12.61
CA LYS A 38 -11.43 -3.97 14.03
C LYS A 38 -12.17 -5.26 14.40
N GLU A 39 -13.14 -5.67 13.58
CA GLU A 39 -13.84 -6.96 13.75
C GLU A 39 -12.90 -8.15 13.57
N PHE A 40 -12.02 -8.11 12.57
CA PHE A 40 -11.01 -9.14 12.37
C PHE A 40 -10.10 -9.30 13.60
N ARG A 41 -9.71 -8.18 14.21
CA ARG A 41 -8.87 -8.16 15.41
C ARG A 41 -9.52 -8.86 16.59
N GLU A 42 -10.85 -8.87 16.73
CA GLU A 42 -11.52 -9.62 17.81
C GLU A 42 -11.14 -11.11 17.84
N LYS A 43 -10.73 -11.68 16.71
CA LYS A 43 -10.40 -13.10 16.54
C LYS A 43 -8.92 -13.35 16.23
N ASP A 44 -8.21 -12.37 15.68
CA ASP A 44 -6.80 -12.49 15.29
C ASP A 44 -6.00 -11.23 15.65
N GLN A 45 -5.13 -11.37 16.66
CA GLN A 45 -4.31 -10.29 17.21
C GLN A 45 -2.86 -10.30 16.67
N THR A 46 -2.49 -11.24 15.81
CA THR A 46 -1.08 -11.47 15.45
C THR A 46 -0.80 -11.34 13.96
N THR A 47 -1.77 -11.61 13.09
CA THR A 47 -1.60 -11.47 11.64
C THR A 47 -1.51 -9.99 11.27
N PRO A 48 -0.41 -9.50 10.66
CA PRO A 48 -0.29 -8.10 10.25
C PRO A 48 -1.32 -7.72 9.18
N VAL A 49 -1.98 -6.57 9.34
CA VAL A 49 -2.95 -6.01 8.41
C VAL A 49 -2.42 -4.71 7.83
N VAL A 50 -2.23 -4.74 6.50
CA VAL A 50 -1.80 -3.58 5.71
C VAL A 50 -2.98 -3.12 4.87
N LEU A 51 -3.32 -1.84 4.97
CA LEU A 51 -4.28 -1.20 4.09
C LEU A 51 -3.62 -0.85 2.77
N MET A 52 -4.33 -1.09 1.68
CA MET A 52 -3.91 -0.71 0.34
C MET A 52 -5.00 0.15 -0.30
N GLY A 53 -4.66 1.35 -0.77
CA GLY A 53 -5.65 2.26 -1.33
C GLY A 53 -5.06 3.46 -2.04
N TYR A 54 -5.87 4.51 -2.18
CA TYR A 54 -5.53 5.76 -2.83
C TYR A 54 -5.58 6.93 -1.84
N LEU A 55 -4.90 8.02 -2.16
CA LEU A 55 -4.65 9.14 -1.27
C LEU A 55 -5.91 9.96 -0.99
N ASN A 56 -6.77 10.15 -1.98
CA ASN A 56 -7.91 11.08 -1.88
C ASN A 56 -8.84 10.83 -0.67
N PRO A 57 -9.31 9.61 -0.37
CA PRO A 57 -10.12 9.37 0.84
C PRO A 57 -9.39 9.69 2.14
N VAL A 58 -8.07 9.44 2.18
CA VAL A 58 -7.23 9.70 3.34
C VAL A 58 -7.05 11.20 3.56
N GLU A 59 -6.87 11.99 2.49
CA GLU A 59 -6.83 13.45 2.57
C GLU A 59 -8.17 14.07 2.98
N VAL A 60 -9.28 13.56 2.46
CA VAL A 60 -10.64 14.04 2.83
C VAL A 60 -10.91 13.82 4.32
N ILE A 61 -10.47 12.69 4.88
CA ILE A 61 -10.58 12.40 6.32
C ILE A 61 -9.58 13.26 7.13
N GLY A 62 -8.41 13.51 6.56
CA GLY A 62 -7.25 14.14 7.20
C GLY A 62 -6.32 13.10 7.83
N TYR A 63 -5.01 13.27 7.65
CA TYR A 63 -3.99 12.28 8.00
C TYR A 63 -4.03 11.86 9.47
N GLU A 64 -4.08 12.81 10.40
CA GLU A 64 -4.07 12.52 11.84
C GLU A 64 -5.31 11.74 12.26
N LYS A 65 -6.48 12.12 11.73
CA LYS A 65 -7.75 11.43 12.03
C LYS A 65 -7.78 10.03 11.43
N PHE A 66 -7.34 9.90 10.19
CA PHE A 66 -7.26 8.62 9.51
C PHE A 66 -6.32 7.65 10.25
N VAL A 67 -5.11 8.09 10.55
CA VAL A 67 -4.09 7.23 11.21
C VAL A 67 -4.51 6.88 12.63
N ALA A 68 -5.05 7.83 13.41
CA ALA A 68 -5.55 7.54 14.74
C ALA A 68 -6.66 6.48 14.71
N TYR A 69 -7.62 6.62 13.79
CA TYR A 69 -8.70 5.66 13.66
C TYR A 69 -8.23 4.29 13.14
N ALA A 70 -7.28 4.28 12.20
CA ALA A 70 -6.66 3.05 11.72
C ALA A 70 -5.90 2.32 12.85
N LYS A 71 -5.18 3.05 13.70
CA LYS A 71 -4.50 2.50 14.88
C LYS A 71 -5.50 1.89 15.87
N ASP A 72 -6.60 2.58 16.15
CA ASP A 72 -7.68 2.07 17.02
C ASP A 72 -8.34 0.80 16.47
N CYS A 73 -8.34 0.62 15.14
CA CYS A 73 -8.83 -0.58 14.48
C CYS A 73 -7.79 -1.72 14.46
N GLY A 74 -6.53 -1.46 14.81
CA GLY A 74 -5.45 -2.45 14.82
C GLY A 74 -4.78 -2.65 13.45
N VAL A 75 -4.71 -1.61 12.63
CA VAL A 75 -3.93 -1.60 11.37
C VAL A 75 -2.44 -1.49 11.67
N ASP A 76 -1.62 -2.23 10.92
CA ASP A 76 -0.16 -2.29 11.11
C ASP A 76 0.61 -1.47 10.06
N GLY A 77 0.04 -1.30 8.86
CA GLY A 77 0.71 -0.54 7.80
C GLY A 77 -0.24 -0.02 6.73
N VAL A 78 0.26 0.93 5.93
CA VAL A 78 -0.51 1.56 4.84
C VAL A 78 0.35 1.70 3.59
N LEU A 79 -0.25 1.32 2.45
CA LEU A 79 0.24 1.56 1.09
C LEU A 79 -0.78 2.44 0.36
N LEU A 80 -0.38 3.67 0.01
CA LEU A 80 -1.16 4.55 -0.86
C LEU A 80 -0.50 4.59 -2.24
N VAL A 81 -1.18 4.05 -3.25
CA VAL A 81 -0.58 3.73 -4.55
C VAL A 81 -0.16 4.99 -5.33
N ASP A 82 -0.89 6.07 -5.13
CA ASP A 82 -0.72 7.38 -5.76
C ASP A 82 0.03 8.40 -4.88
N LEU A 83 0.55 7.99 -3.71
CA LEU A 83 1.39 8.84 -2.86
C LEU A 83 2.88 8.55 -3.11
N PRO A 84 3.58 9.37 -3.92
CA PRO A 84 5.00 9.15 -4.19
C PRO A 84 5.86 9.48 -2.96
N PRO A 85 7.06 8.86 -2.83
CA PRO A 85 7.99 9.12 -1.73
C PRO A 85 8.46 10.58 -1.62
N GLU A 86 8.37 11.38 -2.68
CA GLU A 86 8.70 12.81 -2.61
C GLU A 86 7.66 13.63 -1.83
N GLU A 87 6.39 13.19 -1.85
CA GLU A 87 5.25 13.88 -1.22
C GLU A 87 4.83 13.20 0.08
N SER A 88 5.40 12.03 0.39
CA SER A 88 4.98 11.17 1.49
C SER A 88 5.35 11.66 2.87
N LYS A 89 6.23 12.67 3.00
CA LYS A 89 6.84 13.05 4.28
C LYS A 89 5.79 13.34 5.36
N GLN A 90 4.78 14.15 5.05
CA GLN A 90 3.77 14.56 6.03
C GLN A 90 2.99 13.35 6.55
N PHE A 91 2.53 12.49 5.64
CA PHE A 91 1.80 11.28 6.00
C PHE A 91 2.68 10.28 6.77
N GLY A 92 3.92 10.09 6.32
CA GLY A 92 4.90 9.21 6.97
C GLY A 92 5.25 9.63 8.39
N ASP A 93 5.38 10.94 8.65
CA ASP A 93 5.60 11.45 10.01
C ASP A 93 4.42 11.10 10.94
N VAL A 94 3.18 11.19 10.46
CA VAL A 94 1.97 10.83 11.22
C VAL A 94 1.91 9.32 11.48
N LEU A 95 2.19 8.50 10.46
CA LEU A 95 2.25 7.03 10.60
C LEU A 95 3.30 6.61 11.65
N LYS A 96 4.50 7.19 11.57
CA LYS A 96 5.60 6.89 12.49
C LYS A 96 5.27 7.23 13.94
N GLN A 97 4.59 8.36 14.18
CA GLN A 97 4.14 8.73 15.53
C GLN A 97 3.13 7.75 16.13
N ASN A 98 2.43 6.98 15.28
CA ASN A 98 1.45 5.98 15.67
C ASN A 98 1.98 4.54 15.53
N GLU A 99 3.28 4.37 15.33
CA GLU A 99 3.94 3.06 15.16
C GLU A 99 3.29 2.23 14.04
N MET A 100 2.96 2.88 12.92
CA MET A 100 2.37 2.25 11.75
C MET A 100 3.36 2.31 10.59
N ASP A 101 3.45 1.23 9.83
CA ASP A 101 4.41 1.11 8.74
C ASP A 101 3.94 1.83 7.48
N GLN A 102 4.87 2.56 6.85
CA GLN A 102 4.65 3.13 5.52
C GLN A 102 5.25 2.21 4.46
N ILE A 103 4.37 1.57 3.68
CA ILE A 103 4.74 0.66 2.61
C ILE A 103 4.83 1.44 1.29
N PHE A 104 5.89 1.22 0.54
CA PHE A 104 6.09 1.82 -0.78
C PHE A 104 6.16 0.76 -1.87
N LEU A 105 5.73 1.15 -3.07
CA LEU A 105 5.77 0.31 -4.26
C LEU A 105 7.00 0.64 -5.13
N LEU A 106 7.66 -0.41 -5.60
CA LEU A 106 8.67 -0.35 -6.65
C LEU A 106 8.26 -1.22 -7.84
N ALA A 107 8.66 -0.81 -9.03
CA ALA A 107 8.35 -1.48 -10.28
C ALA A 107 9.64 -1.81 -11.06
N PRO A 108 9.58 -2.64 -12.12
CA PRO A 108 10.77 -2.97 -12.92
C PRO A 108 11.40 -1.76 -13.61
N THR A 109 10.62 -0.68 -13.78
CA THR A 109 11.03 0.61 -14.35
C THR A 109 11.61 1.58 -13.33
N SER A 110 11.59 1.26 -12.03
CA SER A 110 12.16 2.11 -10.99
C SER A 110 13.67 2.26 -11.17
N THR A 111 14.13 3.51 -11.18
CA THR A 111 15.56 3.86 -11.26
C THR A 111 16.25 3.63 -9.91
N ASP A 112 17.58 3.53 -9.91
CA ASP A 112 18.35 3.33 -8.67
C ASP A 112 18.16 4.50 -7.69
N GLN A 113 18.01 5.71 -8.20
CA GLN A 113 17.67 6.88 -7.40
C GLN A 113 16.29 6.73 -6.73
N ARG A 114 15.28 6.25 -7.47
CA ARG A 114 13.94 5.97 -6.94
C ARG A 114 13.99 4.89 -5.87
N ILE A 115 14.73 3.80 -6.12
CA ILE A 115 14.93 2.71 -5.14
C ILE A 115 15.54 3.28 -3.86
N GLN A 116 16.64 4.04 -3.96
CA GLN A 116 17.30 4.62 -2.80
C GLN A 116 16.35 5.54 -2.00
N HIS A 117 15.56 6.35 -2.71
CA HIS A 117 14.62 7.27 -2.08
C HIS A 117 13.50 6.54 -1.33
N VAL A 118 12.97 5.46 -1.92
CA VAL A 118 11.98 4.59 -1.29
C VAL A 118 12.54 3.89 -0.06
N VAL A 119 13.69 3.21 -0.18
CA VAL A 119 14.20 2.38 0.93
C VAL A 119 14.66 3.19 2.14
N ASN A 120 14.94 4.48 1.97
CA ASN A 120 15.27 5.39 3.07
C ASN A 120 14.04 5.82 3.89
N GLN A 121 12.83 5.65 3.34
CA GLN A 121 11.57 6.08 3.96
C GLN A 121 10.65 4.90 4.29
N ALA A 122 10.76 3.79 3.56
CA ALA A 122 9.94 2.62 3.77
C ALA A 122 10.20 1.96 5.13
N SER A 123 9.12 1.47 5.74
CA SER A 123 9.16 0.56 6.88
C SER A 123 8.22 -0.61 6.62
N GLY A 124 8.21 -1.63 7.49
CA GLY A 124 7.50 -2.89 7.23
C GLY A 124 8.16 -3.69 6.10
N PHE A 125 7.83 -3.38 4.84
CA PHE A 125 8.42 -3.97 3.64
C PHE A 125 8.31 -3.02 2.43
N VAL A 126 9.02 -3.35 1.35
CA VAL A 126 8.89 -2.71 0.04
C VAL A 126 8.12 -3.62 -0.89
N TYR A 127 7.02 -3.13 -1.44
CA TYR A 127 6.18 -3.88 -2.35
C TYR A 127 6.76 -3.83 -3.77
N TYR A 128 7.33 -4.94 -4.25
CA TYR A 128 7.84 -5.01 -5.63
C TYR A 128 6.82 -5.64 -6.58
N VAL A 129 6.30 -4.86 -7.53
CA VAL A 129 5.46 -5.40 -8.61
C VAL A 129 6.33 -5.95 -9.74
N SER A 130 6.07 -7.18 -10.16
CA SER A 130 6.92 -7.91 -11.11
C SER A 130 6.49 -7.76 -12.58
N LEU A 131 5.32 -7.18 -12.83
CA LEU A 131 4.76 -7.03 -14.17
C LEU A 131 4.95 -5.60 -14.70
N LYS A 132 5.46 -5.49 -15.92
CA LYS A 132 5.50 -4.24 -16.69
C LYS A 132 4.13 -3.96 -17.33
N GLY A 133 3.10 -3.69 -16.52
CA GLY A 133 1.81 -3.13 -16.97
C GLY A 133 0.90 -4.01 -17.85
N VAL A 134 -0.39 -3.65 -17.85
CA VAL A 134 -1.59 -4.34 -18.36
C VAL A 134 -1.72 -4.56 -19.88
N THR A 135 -0.65 -4.45 -20.66
CA THR A 135 -0.71 -4.71 -22.11
C THR A 135 -0.40 -6.17 -22.43
N GLY A 136 -1.44 -7.00 -22.37
CA GLY A 136 -1.76 -8.07 -23.33
C GLY A 136 -0.83 -9.27 -23.56
N ALA A 137 0.46 -9.28 -23.20
CA ALA A 137 1.34 -10.41 -23.54
C ALA A 137 2.69 -10.49 -22.79
N ALA A 138 2.88 -9.79 -21.68
CA ALA A 138 4.13 -9.93 -20.92
C ALA A 138 4.02 -11.14 -19.96
N THR A 139 4.50 -12.30 -20.41
CA THR A 139 4.79 -13.41 -19.49
C THR A 139 5.74 -12.91 -18.41
N LEU A 140 5.41 -13.17 -17.14
CA LEU A 140 6.28 -12.87 -16.01
C LEU A 140 7.67 -13.49 -16.26
N ASP A 141 8.69 -12.65 -16.44
CA ASP A 141 10.08 -13.10 -16.41
C ASP A 141 10.52 -13.19 -14.96
N THR A 142 10.43 -14.40 -14.40
CA THR A 142 10.80 -14.67 -13.01
C THR A 142 12.30 -14.44 -12.75
N SER A 143 13.13 -14.57 -13.78
CA SER A 143 14.58 -14.34 -13.66
C SER A 143 14.90 -12.83 -13.59
N GLU A 144 14.24 -12.01 -14.42
CA GLU A 144 14.34 -10.55 -14.33
C GLU A 144 13.82 -10.06 -12.97
N ALA A 145 12.68 -10.58 -12.51
CA ALA A 145 12.11 -10.24 -11.21
C ALA A 145 13.06 -10.59 -10.05
N ALA A 146 13.64 -11.80 -10.05
CA ALA A 146 14.58 -12.22 -9.02
C ALA A 146 15.85 -11.34 -8.99
N ALA A 147 16.40 -10.99 -10.16
CA ALA A 147 17.55 -10.11 -10.27
C ALA A 147 17.24 -8.69 -9.72
N ARG A 148 16.05 -8.17 -10.02
CA ARG A 148 15.60 -6.87 -9.51
C ARG A 148 15.40 -6.87 -8.00
N ILE A 149 14.77 -7.91 -7.45
CA ILE A 149 14.60 -8.07 -6.00
C ILE A 149 15.96 -8.14 -5.31
N ALA A 150 16.91 -8.93 -5.84
CA ALA A 150 18.26 -9.04 -5.30
C ALA A 150 18.99 -7.67 -5.28
N LYS A 151 18.81 -6.88 -6.34
CA LYS A 151 19.35 -5.52 -6.40
C LYS A 151 18.74 -4.63 -5.31
N ILE A 152 17.42 -4.61 -5.14
CA ILE A 152 16.77 -3.80 -4.10
C ILE A 152 17.26 -4.25 -2.71
N LYS A 153 17.35 -5.56 -2.45
CA LYS A 153 17.86 -6.12 -1.19
C LYS A 153 19.32 -5.76 -0.90
N SER A 154 20.14 -5.47 -1.92
CA SER A 154 21.50 -4.96 -1.70
C SER A 154 21.55 -3.51 -1.21
N MET A 155 20.45 -2.77 -1.31
CA MET A 155 20.34 -1.35 -0.95
C MET A 155 19.56 -1.12 0.36
N THR A 156 18.98 -2.16 0.96
CA THR A 156 18.17 -2.04 2.17
C THR A 156 18.11 -3.32 3.00
N ASN A 157 17.86 -3.16 4.30
CA ASN A 157 17.53 -4.25 5.21
C ASN A 157 16.00 -4.44 5.37
N VAL A 158 15.21 -3.53 4.81
CA VAL A 158 13.74 -3.66 4.78
C VAL A 158 13.38 -4.84 3.87
N PRO A 159 12.48 -5.75 4.29
CA PRO A 159 12.01 -6.85 3.45
C PRO A 159 11.49 -6.37 2.08
N VAL A 160 11.67 -7.21 1.06
CA VAL A 160 11.18 -7.02 -0.32
C VAL A 160 10.62 -8.34 -0.83
#